data_AF-A0A0E2BK65-F1
#
_entry.id   AF-A0A0E2BK65-F1
#
_cell.length_a   1.000
_cell.length_b   1.000
_cell.length_c   1.000
_cell.angle_alpha   90.00
_cell.angle_beta   90.00
_cell.angle_gamma   90.00
#
_symmetry.space_group_name_H-M   'P 1'
#
loop_
_entity.id
_entity.type
_entity.pdbx_description
1 polymer ?
#
loop_
_entity_poly.entity_id
_entity_poly.type
_entity_poly.pdbx_seq_one_letter_code
_entity_poly.pdbx_strand_id
1 'polypeptide(L)'
;MSLDPNSLPDDVEELKKIIILEKNKILEYEEELRLQRLKEFEHLDQIERLKIQLFGRKTEKWSQIEKDQGILFNEIESSLQEDSPEPEEESLFTPVKSHTRKKTGRKPFPDYFPRIEMLHDISEIDKTCSCGHTLSRIGEEKSEKLDIIPAKVQVKFIFVLSMPANIVKELRMKLFPL
;
A
#
# COMPACT_ATOMS: atom_id res chain seq x y z
N MET A 1 29.31 -25.58 -22.20
CA MET A 1 29.46 -26.84 -22.98
C MET A 1 30.62 -26.64 -23.93
N SER A 2 31.69 -27.42 -23.81
CA SER A 2 32.76 -27.43 -24.81
C SER A 2 32.35 -28.35 -25.96
N LEU A 3 32.36 -27.84 -27.18
CA LEU A 3 32.21 -28.67 -28.37
C LEU A 3 33.53 -29.42 -28.61
N ASP A 4 33.46 -30.73 -28.83
CA ASP A 4 34.62 -31.55 -29.18
C ASP A 4 34.95 -31.33 -30.67
N PRO A 5 36.15 -30.82 -31.02
CA PRO A 5 36.52 -30.52 -32.41
C PRO A 5 36.51 -31.75 -33.32
N ASN A 6 36.65 -32.97 -32.77
CA ASN A 6 36.64 -34.21 -33.55
C ASN A 6 35.22 -34.66 -33.97
N SER A 7 34.17 -33.97 -33.49
CA SER A 7 32.78 -34.27 -33.82
C SER A 7 32.26 -33.46 -35.02
N LEU A 8 33.08 -32.58 -35.61
CA LEU A 8 32.67 -31.77 -36.75
C LEU A 8 32.94 -32.50 -38.08
N PRO A 9 32.10 -32.28 -39.11
CA PRO A 9 32.40 -32.78 -40.45
C PRO A 9 33.68 -32.18 -41.02
N ASP A 10 34.49 -32.98 -41.72
CA ASP A 10 35.71 -32.52 -42.41
C ASP A 10 35.42 -31.85 -43.77
N ASP A 11 34.16 -31.91 -44.25
CA ASP A 11 33.77 -31.28 -45.50
C ASP A 11 33.62 -29.76 -45.37
N VAL A 12 34.30 -29.03 -46.26
CA VAL A 12 34.37 -27.57 -46.25
C VAL A 12 33.00 -26.94 -46.52
N GLU A 13 32.16 -27.57 -47.35
CA GLU A 13 30.82 -27.06 -47.66
C GLU A 13 29.86 -27.25 -46.49
N GLU A 14 29.91 -28.40 -45.82
CA GLU A 14 29.12 -28.68 -44.62
C GLU A 14 29.49 -27.75 -43.45
N LEU A 15 30.79 -27.50 -43.23
CA LEU A 15 31.26 -26.55 -42.22
C LEU A 15 30.75 -25.12 -42.50
N LYS A 16 30.77 -24.66 -43.75
CA LYS A 16 30.23 -23.35 -44.14
C LYS A 16 28.73 -23.23 -43.83
N LYS A 17 27.96 -24.29 -44.06
CA LYS A 17 26.52 -24.33 -43.72
C LYS A 17 26.29 -24.22 -42.21
N ILE A 18 27.07 -24.95 -41.41
CA ILE A 18 26.98 -24.89 -39.94
C ILE A 18 27.31 -23.49 -39.43
N ILE A 19 28.37 -22.86 -39.93
CA ILE A 19 28.76 -21.50 -39.53
C ILE A 19 27.65 -20.49 -39.85
N ILE A 20 27.01 -20.59 -41.03
CA ILE A 20 25.90 -19.72 -41.40
C ILE A 20 24.71 -19.94 -40.45
N LEU A 21 24.37 -21.19 -40.15
CA LEU A 21 23.29 -21.52 -39.22
C LEU A 21 23.55 -21.01 -37.80
N GLU A 22 24.78 -21.17 -37.29
CA GLU A 22 25.16 -20.64 -35.98
C GLU A 22 25.12 -19.12 -35.96
N LYS A 23 25.60 -18.45 -37.01
CA LYS A 23 25.50 -16.99 -37.11
C LYS A 23 24.06 -16.49 -37.10
N ASN A 24 23.17 -17.16 -37.82
CA ASN A 24 21.76 -16.80 -37.82
C ASN A 24 21.15 -16.96 -36.42
N LYS A 25 21.45 -18.07 -35.72
CA LYS A 25 21.01 -18.28 -34.34
C LYS A 25 21.55 -17.22 -33.40
N ILE A 26 22.83 -16.86 -33.52
CA ILE A 26 23.44 -15.81 -32.69
C ILE A 26 22.70 -14.49 -32.89
N LEU A 27 22.40 -14.11 -34.13
CA LEU A 27 21.65 -12.89 -34.44
C LEU A 27 20.24 -12.92 -33.83
N GLU A 28 19.52 -14.04 -33.96
CA GLU A 28 18.20 -14.22 -33.34
C GLU A 28 18.28 -14.06 -31.81
N TYR A 29 19.25 -14.71 -31.16
CA TYR A 29 19.45 -14.59 -29.71
C TYR A 29 19.85 -13.16 -29.28
N GLU A 30 20.66 -12.46 -30.07
CA GLU A 30 21.04 -11.07 -29.80
C GLU A 30 19.83 -10.13 -29.89
N GLU A 31 18.94 -10.33 -30.88
CA GLU A 31 17.69 -9.58 -31.00
C GLU A 31 16.74 -9.86 -29.84
N GLU A 32 16.56 -11.12 -29.45
CA GLU A 32 15.75 -11.49 -28.29
C GLU A 32 16.28 -10.86 -26.99
N LEU A 33 17.59 -10.93 -26.76
CA LEU A 33 18.23 -10.33 -25.60
C LEU A 33 18.07 -8.82 -25.59
N ARG A 34 18.17 -8.18 -26.76
CA ARG A 34 17.94 -6.74 -26.90
C ARG A 34 16.50 -6.37 -26.53
N LEU A 35 15.52 -7.11 -27.03
CA LEU A 35 14.10 -6.89 -26.70
C LEU A 35 13.83 -7.10 -25.21
N GLN A 36 14.44 -8.12 -24.61
CA GLN A 36 14.31 -8.37 -23.18
C GLN A 36 14.88 -7.21 -22.35
N ARG A 37 16.07 -6.71 -22.67
CA ARG A 37 16.68 -5.55 -21.98
C ARG A 37 15.84 -4.29 -22.10
N LEU A 38 15.20 -4.06 -23.25
CA LEU A 38 14.30 -2.91 -23.43
C LEU A 38 13.07 -3.01 -22.51
N LYS A 39 12.47 -4.20 -22.40
CA LYS A 39 11.34 -4.44 -21.48
C LYS A 39 11.77 -4.28 -20.02
N GLU A 40 12.93 -4.82 -19.64
CA GLU A 40 13.49 -4.66 -18.30
C GLU A 40 13.70 -3.18 -17.96
N PHE A 41 14.25 -2.40 -18.88
CA PHE A 41 14.41 -0.96 -18.71
C PHE A 41 13.06 -0.24 -18.53
N GLU A 42 12.07 -0.56 -19.36
CA GLU A 42 10.72 0.01 -19.25
C GLU A 42 10.07 -0.30 -17.91
N HIS A 43 10.18 -1.55 -17.43
CA HIS A 43 9.67 -1.94 -16.12
C HIS A 43 10.38 -1.23 -14.97
N LEU A 44 11.70 -1.04 -15.05
CA LEU A 44 12.46 -0.32 -14.04
C LEU A 44 12.04 1.16 -13.96
N ASP A 45 11.86 1.83 -15.11
CA ASP A 45 11.36 3.22 -15.17
C ASP A 45 9.95 3.32 -14.58
N GLN A 46 9.05 2.38 -14.91
CA GLN A 46 7.71 2.33 -14.30
C GLN A 46 7.77 2.17 -12.78
N ILE A 47 8.62 1.29 -12.27
CA ILE A 47 8.81 1.08 -10.83
C ILE A 47 9.34 2.35 -10.17
N GLU A 48 10.30 3.04 -10.79
CA GLU A 48 10.85 4.28 -10.27
C GLU A 48 9.78 5.38 -10.20
N ARG A 49 8.99 5.57 -11.26
CA ARG A 49 7.86 6.51 -11.26
C ARG A 49 6.85 6.21 -10.18
N LEU A 50 6.49 4.94 -10.00
CA LEU A 50 5.57 4.51 -8.93
C LEU A 50 6.16 4.75 -7.54
N LYS A 51 7.47 4.51 -7.35
CA LYS A 51 8.15 4.83 -6.09
C LYS A 51 8.12 6.33 -5.82
N ILE A 52 8.38 7.17 -6.81
CA ILE A 52 8.27 8.63 -6.68
C ILE A 52 6.82 9.03 -6.38
N GLN A 53 5.83 8.40 -6.98
CA GLN A 53 4.43 8.72 -6.71
C GLN A 53 3.98 8.31 -5.30
N LEU A 54 4.42 7.15 -4.81
CA LEU A 54 4.02 6.59 -3.51
C LEU A 54 4.82 7.18 -2.35
N PHE A 55 6.13 7.30 -2.52
CA PHE A 55 7.09 7.68 -1.48
C PHE A 55 7.78 9.01 -1.74
N GLY A 56 7.66 9.57 -2.96
CA GLY A 56 8.17 10.90 -3.25
C GLY A 56 7.38 11.98 -2.53
N ARG A 57 8.05 13.11 -2.32
CA ARG A 57 7.46 14.25 -1.62
C ARG A 57 6.33 14.82 -2.46
N LYS A 58 5.15 14.95 -1.85
CA LYS A 58 3.95 15.55 -2.49
C LYS A 58 4.07 17.06 -2.69
N THR A 59 5.11 17.69 -2.15
CA THR A 59 5.37 19.11 -2.26
C THR A 59 6.65 19.33 -3.06
N GLU A 60 6.59 20.13 -4.12
CA GLU A 60 7.75 20.63 -4.87
C GLU A 60 8.65 21.56 -4.05
N LYS A 61 8.35 21.74 -2.76
CA LYS A 61 9.17 22.54 -1.84
C LYS A 61 10.44 21.77 -1.50
N TRP A 62 11.55 22.23 -2.05
CA TRP A 62 12.88 21.82 -1.64
C TRP A 62 13.11 22.27 -0.20
N SER A 63 13.68 21.38 0.61
CA SER A 63 14.19 21.77 1.92
C SER A 63 15.32 22.78 1.76
N GLN A 64 15.57 23.60 2.77
CA GLN A 64 16.62 24.62 2.70
C GLN A 64 17.98 24.01 2.31
N ILE A 65 18.29 22.83 2.86
CA ILE A 65 19.52 22.09 2.57
C ILE A 65 19.61 21.63 1.10
N GLU A 66 18.50 21.22 0.49
CA GLU A 66 18.46 20.82 -0.92
C GLU A 66 18.58 22.02 -1.85
N LYS A 67 18.01 23.18 -1.47
CA LYS A 67 18.23 24.44 -2.22
C LYS A 67 19.70 24.82 -2.20
N ASP A 68 20.30 24.80 -1.01
CA ASP A 68 21.71 25.13 -0.83
C ASP A 68 22.62 24.14 -1.60
N GLN A 69 22.24 22.86 -1.68
CA GLN A 69 22.95 21.86 -2.50
C GLN A 69 22.73 22.00 -4.00
N GLY A 70 21.53 22.41 -4.46
CA GLY A 70 21.26 22.66 -5.88
C GLY A 70 22.10 23.78 -6.46
N ILE A 71 22.43 24.78 -5.63
CA ILE A 71 23.30 25.90 -5.99
C ILE A 71 24.75 25.44 -6.25
N LEU A 72 25.21 24.35 -5.60
CA LEU A 72 26.57 23.82 -5.78
C LEU A 72 26.87 23.37 -7.23
N PHE A 73 25.85 23.04 -8.00
CA PHE A 73 26.00 22.58 -9.40
C PHE A 73 25.65 23.66 -10.43
N ASN A 74 25.34 24.88 -9.97
CA ASN A 74 24.86 25.98 -10.81
C ASN A 74 25.94 27.06 -11.03
N GLU A 75 27.20 26.65 -11.17
CA GLU A 75 28.37 27.54 -11.28
C GLU A 75 28.29 28.53 -12.46
N ILE A 76 27.63 28.13 -13.56
CA ILE A 76 27.45 28.97 -14.76
C ILE A 76 26.43 30.09 -14.52
N GLU A 77 25.34 29.83 -13.80
CA GLU A 77 24.34 30.85 -13.49
C GLU A 77 24.82 31.77 -12.37
N SER A 78 25.54 31.22 -11.38
CA SER A 78 26.18 32.00 -10.30
C SER A 78 27.21 32.99 -10.84
N SER A 79 27.98 32.62 -11.86
CA SER A 79 28.96 33.53 -12.49
C SER A 79 28.31 34.62 -13.35
N LEU A 80 27.09 34.42 -13.82
CA LEU A 80 26.30 35.44 -14.53
C LEU A 80 25.57 36.40 -13.57
N GLN A 81 25.26 35.95 -12.35
CA GLN A 81 24.61 36.77 -11.31
C GLN A 81 25.54 37.80 -10.66
N GLU A 82 26.86 37.60 -10.65
CA GLU A 82 27.81 38.58 -10.09
C GLU A 82 27.80 39.94 -10.83
N ASP A 83 27.28 39.99 -12.05
CA ASP A 83 27.22 41.20 -12.90
C ASP A 83 25.85 41.91 -12.93
N SER A 84 24.85 41.45 -12.18
CA SER A 84 23.50 42.03 -12.20
C SER A 84 22.97 42.28 -10.77
N PRO A 85 22.61 43.53 -10.40
CA PRO A 85 21.94 43.76 -9.12
C PRO A 85 20.59 43.02 -9.14
N GLU A 86 20.40 42.08 -8.20
CA GLU A 86 19.12 41.41 -7.98
C GLU A 86 18.05 42.47 -7.67
N PRO A 87 16.88 42.43 -8.33
CA PRO A 87 15.74 43.19 -7.85
C PRO A 87 15.37 42.65 -6.48
N GLU A 88 15.31 43.53 -5.48
CA GLU A 88 14.77 43.21 -4.16
C GLU A 88 13.43 42.48 -4.36
N GLU A 89 13.39 41.19 -4.05
CA GLU A 89 12.14 40.45 -4.00
C GLU A 89 11.32 41.08 -2.88
N GLU A 90 10.49 42.06 -3.24
CA GLU A 90 9.42 42.55 -2.39
C GLU A 90 8.65 41.33 -1.95
N SER A 91 8.80 40.99 -0.67
CA SER A 91 8.12 39.88 -0.06
C SER A 91 6.62 40.16 -0.14
N LEU A 92 5.99 39.66 -1.22
CA LEU A 92 4.55 39.69 -1.43
C LEU A 92 3.93 38.67 -0.49
N PHE A 93 3.98 38.95 0.81
CA PHE A 93 3.16 38.28 1.80
C PHE A 93 1.72 38.68 1.56
N THR A 94 1.02 37.91 0.73
CA THR A 94 -0.44 38.01 0.65
C THR A 94 -1.04 37.57 2.00
N PRO A 95 -1.87 38.40 2.66
CA PRO A 95 -2.54 37.98 3.88
C PRO A 95 -3.54 36.88 3.55
N VAL A 96 -3.16 35.62 3.80
CA VAL A 96 -4.05 34.48 3.64
C VAL A 96 -5.10 34.55 4.75
N LYS A 97 -6.38 34.64 4.35
CA LYS A 97 -7.53 34.62 5.25
C LYS A 97 -7.43 33.41 6.18
N SER A 98 -7.67 33.59 7.48
CA SER A 98 -7.61 32.49 8.46
C SER A 98 -8.56 31.37 8.04
N HIS A 99 -8.02 30.26 7.56
CA HIS A 99 -8.82 29.09 7.23
C HIS A 99 -9.20 28.42 8.55
N THR A 100 -10.51 28.29 8.81
CA THR A 100 -11.01 27.50 9.93
C THR A 100 -10.70 26.03 9.66
N ARG A 101 -9.64 25.53 10.29
CA ARG A 101 -9.31 24.10 10.26
C ARG A 101 -10.46 23.35 10.92
N LYS A 102 -11.23 22.58 10.15
CA LYS A 102 -12.18 21.62 10.72
C LYS A 102 -11.38 20.75 11.69
N LYS A 103 -11.84 20.65 12.95
CA LYS A 103 -11.17 19.83 13.95
C LYS A 103 -11.08 18.41 13.38
N THR A 104 -9.86 17.99 13.06
CA THR A 104 -9.55 16.62 12.64
C THR A 104 -9.60 15.75 13.90
N GLY A 105 -10.81 15.45 14.35
CA GLY A 105 -11.09 14.45 15.37
C GLY A 105 -11.81 13.27 14.75
N ARG A 106 -11.83 12.13 15.45
CA ARG A 106 -12.68 11.00 15.05
C ARG A 106 -14.13 11.48 15.04
N LYS A 107 -14.83 11.27 13.92
CA LYS A 107 -16.27 11.49 13.89
C LYS A 107 -16.93 10.42 14.77
N PRO A 108 -17.86 10.79 15.66
CA PRO A 108 -18.58 9.81 16.46
C PRO A 108 -19.36 8.86 15.54
N PHE A 109 -19.59 7.63 16.01
CA PHE A 109 -20.45 6.71 15.28
C PHE A 109 -21.90 7.21 15.30
N PRO A 110 -22.69 6.95 14.24
CA PRO A 110 -24.11 7.31 14.21
C PRO A 110 -24.92 6.73 15.37
N ASP A 111 -25.92 7.47 15.84
CA ASP A 111 -26.72 7.13 17.02
C ASP A 111 -27.64 5.91 16.86
N TYR A 112 -27.82 5.41 15.62
CA TYR A 112 -28.61 4.22 15.37
C TYR A 112 -27.88 2.90 15.71
N PHE A 113 -26.56 2.94 15.93
CA PHE A 113 -25.83 1.77 16.39
C PHE A 113 -26.08 1.52 17.89
N PRO A 114 -26.38 0.28 18.31
CA PRO A 114 -26.55 -0.03 19.72
C PRO A 114 -25.23 0.19 20.47
N ARG A 115 -25.24 1.06 21.47
CA ARG A 115 -24.08 1.35 22.32
C ARG A 115 -24.09 0.39 23.51
N ILE A 116 -23.02 -0.39 23.66
CA ILE A 116 -22.81 -1.28 24.82
C ILE A 116 -21.64 -0.70 25.63
N GLU A 117 -21.89 -0.36 26.90
CA GLU A 117 -20.85 0.15 27.79
C GLU A 117 -20.05 -1.01 28.40
N MET A 118 -18.74 -1.06 28.12
CA MET A 118 -17.82 -2.02 28.75
C MET A 118 -16.87 -1.29 29.69
N LEU A 119 -17.16 -1.33 30.99
CA LEU A 119 -16.31 -0.75 32.02
C LEU A 119 -15.08 -1.63 32.23
N HIS A 120 -13.90 -1.07 31.93
CA HIS A 120 -12.62 -1.70 32.25
C HIS A 120 -12.11 -1.06 33.54
N ASP A 121 -12.18 -1.80 34.63
CA ASP A 121 -11.70 -1.38 35.94
C ASP A 121 -10.62 -2.36 36.43
N ILE A 122 -9.74 -1.88 37.31
CA ILE A 122 -8.72 -2.72 37.95
C ILE A 122 -9.38 -3.68 38.95
N SER A 123 -8.70 -4.79 39.25
CA SER A 123 -9.20 -5.77 40.22
C SER A 123 -9.31 -5.15 41.61
N GLU A 124 -10.21 -5.65 42.48
CA GLU A 124 -10.41 -5.08 43.83
C GLU A 124 -9.13 -5.10 44.68
N ILE A 125 -8.26 -6.08 44.45
CA ILE A 125 -6.97 -6.24 45.14
C ILE A 125 -6.03 -5.10 44.76
N ASP A 126 -6.04 -4.69 43.49
CA ASP A 126 -5.17 -3.63 42.96
C ASP A 126 -5.72 -2.22 43.21
N LYS A 127 -6.96 -2.09 43.70
CA LYS A 127 -7.56 -0.80 44.13
C LYS A 127 -6.99 -0.29 45.46
N THR A 128 -6.09 -1.04 46.08
CA THR A 128 -5.42 -0.64 47.32
C THR A 128 -4.01 -0.16 47.00
N CYS A 129 -3.74 1.12 47.27
CA CYS A 129 -2.40 1.67 47.13
C CYS A 129 -1.46 1.05 48.17
N SER A 130 -0.16 1.02 47.90
CA SER A 130 0.86 0.53 48.85
C SER A 130 0.88 1.27 50.20
N CYS A 131 0.24 2.45 50.29
CA CYS A 131 0.03 3.20 51.53
C CYS A 131 -1.29 2.85 52.28
N GLY A 132 -2.02 1.80 51.86
CA GLY A 132 -3.24 1.31 52.52
C GLY A 132 -4.52 2.09 52.20
N HIS A 133 -4.46 3.09 51.33
CA HIS A 133 -5.62 3.88 50.93
C HIS A 133 -6.25 3.33 49.64
N THR A 134 -7.59 3.41 49.54
CA THR A 134 -8.34 3.04 48.34
C THR A 134 -8.11 4.07 47.23
N LEU A 135 -7.77 3.60 46.04
CA LEU A 135 -7.63 4.45 44.86
C LEU A 135 -8.99 5.08 44.50
N SER A 136 -8.98 6.40 44.28
CA SER A 136 -10.15 7.14 43.80
C SER A 136 -10.12 7.24 42.27
N ARG A 137 -11.31 7.34 41.66
CA ARG A 137 -11.43 7.47 40.21
C ARG A 137 -11.01 8.88 39.77
N ILE A 138 -9.87 8.99 39.08
CA ILE A 138 -9.35 10.25 38.54
C ILE A 138 -9.33 10.18 37.01
N GLY A 139 -10.19 10.97 36.38
CA GLY A 139 -10.31 11.01 34.92
C GLY A 139 -11.11 9.84 34.34
N GLU A 140 -11.76 10.09 33.19
CA GLU A 140 -12.47 9.07 32.42
C GLU A 140 -12.09 9.25 30.95
N GLU A 141 -11.50 8.24 30.35
CA GLU A 141 -11.25 8.20 28.91
C GLU A 141 -12.36 7.38 28.23
N LYS A 142 -13.11 8.03 27.32
CA LYS A 142 -14.17 7.38 26.54
C LYS A 142 -13.66 7.09 25.14
N SER A 143 -13.66 5.83 24.73
CA SER A 143 -13.33 5.42 23.37
C SER A 143 -14.48 4.61 22.76
N GLU A 144 -14.94 5.01 21.58
CA GLU A 144 -15.96 4.27 20.83
C GLU A 144 -15.25 3.26 19.90
N LYS A 145 -15.67 1.98 19.96
CA LYS A 145 -15.20 0.90 19.08
C LYS A 145 -16.41 0.23 18.43
N LEU A 146 -16.30 -0.09 17.14
CA LEU A 146 -17.33 -0.83 16.41
C LEU A 146 -16.96 -2.32 16.41
N ASP A 147 -17.70 -3.14 17.16
CA ASP A 147 -17.58 -4.60 17.12
C ASP A 147 -18.53 -5.17 16.06
N ILE A 148 -17.97 -5.74 15.00
CA ILE A 148 -18.72 -6.41 13.95
C ILE A 148 -18.82 -7.89 14.30
N ILE A 149 -19.99 -8.34 14.75
CA ILE A 149 -20.25 -9.77 14.99
C ILE A 149 -20.67 -10.40 13.66
N PRO A 150 -19.89 -11.33 13.08
CA PRO A 150 -20.27 -12.01 11.84
C PRO A 150 -21.54 -12.85 12.04
N ALA A 151 -22.34 -13.00 10.98
CA ALA A 151 -23.57 -13.80 10.99
C ALA A 151 -23.26 -15.25 11.42
N LYS A 152 -23.83 -15.70 12.54
CA LYS A 152 -23.68 -17.08 13.02
C LYS A 152 -24.56 -18.00 12.19
N VAL A 153 -23.93 -18.89 11.42
CA VAL A 153 -24.61 -19.99 10.73
C VAL A 153 -24.94 -21.06 11.76
N GLN A 154 -26.21 -21.41 11.91
CA GLN A 154 -26.66 -22.43 12.85
C GLN A 154 -27.65 -23.37 12.16
N VAL A 155 -27.45 -24.67 12.38
CA VAL A 155 -28.31 -25.73 11.87
C VAL A 155 -29.43 -25.97 12.88
N LYS A 156 -30.68 -25.71 12.49
CA LYS A 156 -31.85 -26.04 13.31
C LYS A 156 -32.34 -27.44 12.94
N PHE A 157 -32.25 -28.37 13.88
CA PHE A 157 -32.95 -29.65 13.76
C PHE A 157 -34.40 -29.45 14.17
N ILE A 158 -35.32 -29.64 13.23
CA ILE A 158 -36.75 -29.66 13.53
C ILE A 158 -37.19 -31.11 13.60
N PHE A 159 -37.50 -31.56 14.82
CA PHE A 159 -38.07 -32.88 15.04
C PHE A 159 -39.60 -32.77 14.99
N VAL A 160 -40.20 -33.30 13.94
CA VAL A 160 -41.67 -33.41 13.83
C VAL A 160 -42.06 -34.80 14.33
N LEU A 161 -42.56 -34.89 15.56
CA LEU A 161 -42.95 -36.17 16.15
C LEU A 161 -44.25 -36.68 15.52
N SER A 162 -44.19 -37.92 15.01
CA SER A 162 -45.29 -38.80 14.55
C SER A 162 -46.52 -38.11 13.92
N MET A 163 -46.31 -37.28 12.90
CA MET A 163 -47.40 -36.80 12.05
C MET A 163 -47.53 -37.67 10.78
N PRO A 164 -48.74 -37.89 10.24
CA PRO A 164 -48.94 -38.49 8.93
C PRO A 164 -48.09 -37.78 7.86
N ALA A 165 -47.49 -38.55 6.93
CA ALA A 165 -46.48 -38.06 5.99
C ALA A 165 -46.89 -36.80 5.19
N ASN A 166 -48.18 -36.65 4.89
CA ASN A 166 -48.70 -35.49 4.17
C ASN A 166 -48.59 -34.18 4.97
N ILE A 167 -48.77 -34.22 6.30
CA ILE A 167 -48.73 -33.04 7.17
C ILE A 167 -47.28 -32.60 7.43
N VAL A 168 -46.36 -33.56 7.57
CA VAL A 168 -44.92 -33.27 7.72
C VAL A 168 -44.39 -32.54 6.49
N LYS A 169 -44.82 -32.95 5.29
CA LYS A 169 -44.42 -32.32 4.02
C LYS A 169 -44.90 -30.87 3.93
N GLU A 170 -46.13 -30.61 4.36
CA GLU A 170 -46.71 -29.27 4.33
C GLU A 170 -46.07 -28.32 5.35
N LEU A 171 -45.81 -28.78 6.58
CA LEU A 171 -45.13 -28.01 7.61
C LEU A 171 -43.68 -27.68 7.22
N ARG A 172 -42.97 -28.63 6.58
CA ARG A 172 -41.61 -28.41 6.08
C ARG A 172 -41.56 -27.31 5.02
N MET A 173 -42.53 -27.27 4.11
CA MET A 173 -42.64 -26.22 3.08
C MET A 173 -42.98 -24.85 3.65
N LYS A 174 -43.82 -24.77 4.71
CA LYS A 174 -44.17 -23.50 5.37
C LYS A 174 -43.03 -22.93 6.21
N LEU A 175 -42.24 -23.78 6.87
CA LEU A 175 -41.17 -23.35 7.77
C LEU A 175 -39.87 -22.97 7.04
N PHE A 176 -39.69 -23.42 5.79
CA PHE A 176 -38.56 -23.06 4.93
C PHE A 176 -39.05 -22.74 3.50
N PRO A 177 -39.57 -21.52 3.26
CA PRO A 177 -39.72 -21.03 1.89
C PRO A 177 -38.32 -20.80 1.32
N LEU A 178 -38.02 -21.44 0.19
CA LEU A 178 -36.87 -21.09 -0.64
C LEU A 178 -37.04 -19.69 -1.23
#